data_AF-A0AAV0XS96-F1
#
_entry.id   AF-A0AAV0XS96-F1
#
_cell.length_a   1.000
_cell.length_b   1.000
_cell.length_c   1.000
_cell.angle_alpha   90.00
_cell.angle_beta   90.00
_cell.angle_gamma   90.00
#
_symmetry.space_group_name_H-M   'P 1'
#
loop_
_entity.id
_entity.type
_entity.pdbx_description
1 polymer ?
#
loop_
_entity_poly.entity_id
_entity_poly.type
_entity_poly.pdbx_seq_one_letter_code
_entity_poly.pdbx_strand_id
1 'polypeptide(L)'
;MDYNGFKYKSNGKKNGVCYYVCSSPNMVCKGSLKRTNDGTLIECKRHIHDAYVDVDDRLKYNFRQHLLERSTSETTNLRNIYDEEVIR
;
A
#
# COMPACT_ATOMS: atom_id res chain seq x y z
N MET A 1 -1.46 7.85 9.06
CA MET A 1 -0.07 8.11 9.51
C MET A 1 0.75 6.94 9.04
N ASP A 2 1.85 7.21 8.38
CA ASP A 2 2.75 6.20 7.84
C ASP A 2 4.01 6.13 8.70
N TYR A 3 4.41 4.92 9.10
CA TYR A 3 5.61 4.70 9.91
C TYR A 3 6.15 3.28 9.67
N ASN A 4 7.44 3.15 9.36
CA ASN A 4 8.10 1.87 9.04
C ASN A 4 7.35 1.03 7.98
N GLY A 5 6.75 1.67 6.97
CA GLY A 5 5.99 1.01 5.91
C GLY A 5 4.62 0.47 6.35
N PHE A 6 4.14 0.83 7.54
CA PHE A 6 2.80 0.51 8.01
C PHE A 6 1.90 1.75 8.02
N LYS A 7 0.63 1.55 7.66
CA LYS A 7 -0.41 2.57 7.73
C LYS A 7 -1.16 2.45 9.06
N TYR A 8 -1.30 3.57 9.76
CA TYR A 8 -2.06 3.68 11.01
C TYR A 8 -3.15 4.74 10.96
N LYS A 9 -4.24 4.47 11.67
CA LYS A 9 -5.32 5.42 11.99
C LYS A 9 -5.24 5.87 13.45
N SER A 10 -5.71 7.08 13.73
CA SER A 10 -5.79 7.61 15.10
C SER A 10 -6.79 6.80 15.93
N ASN A 11 -6.40 6.48 17.16
CA ASN A 11 -7.22 5.76 18.14
C ASN A 11 -7.46 6.60 19.42
N GLY A 12 -7.22 7.91 19.34
CA GLY A 12 -7.43 8.86 20.43
C GLY A 12 -6.16 9.39 21.07
N LYS A 13 -6.34 10.27 22.06
CA LYS A 13 -5.27 10.97 22.77
C LYS A 13 -5.54 10.94 24.27
N LYS A 14 -4.52 10.65 25.08
CA LYS A 14 -4.61 10.65 26.55
C LYS A 14 -3.32 11.18 27.17
N ASN A 15 -3.44 12.12 28.11
CA ASN A 15 -2.30 12.77 28.79
C ASN A 15 -1.25 13.32 27.81
N GLY A 16 -1.72 13.89 26.69
CA GLY A 16 -0.88 14.41 25.61
C GLY A 16 -0.37 13.34 24.62
N VAL A 17 -0.35 12.07 25.01
CA VAL A 17 0.09 10.94 24.16
C VAL A 17 -0.99 10.62 23.13
N CYS A 18 -0.63 10.60 21.84
CA CYS A 18 -1.51 10.14 20.77
C CYS A 18 -1.33 8.64 20.54
N TYR A 19 -2.43 7.92 20.35
CA TYR A 19 -2.43 6.48 20.10
C TYR A 19 -2.90 6.21 18.68
N TYR A 20 -2.28 5.22 18.04
CA TYR A 20 -2.58 4.83 16.68
C TYR A 20 -2.66 3.31 16.59
N VAL A 21 -3.55 2.83 15.71
CA VAL A 21 -3.74 1.40 15.43
C VAL A 21 -3.60 1.15 13.95
N CYS A 22 -3.10 -0.03 13.59
CA CYS A 22 -2.92 -0.45 12.21
C CYS A 22 -4.24 -0.27 11.42
N SER A 23 -4.11 0.23 10.20
CA SER A 23 -5.22 0.48 9.28
C SER A 23 -5.08 -0.26 7.95
N SER A 24 -4.34 -1.37 7.93
CA SER A 24 -4.20 -2.20 6.74
C SER A 24 -5.57 -2.66 6.23
N PRO A 25 -5.85 -2.52 4.92
CA PRO A 25 -7.07 -3.03 4.33
C PRO A 25 -7.04 -4.58 4.32
N ASN A 26 -8.21 -5.21 4.31
CA ASN A 26 -8.40 -6.64 4.13
C ASN A 26 -7.84 -7.56 5.25
N MET A 27 -7.48 -7.01 6.41
CA MET A 27 -7.10 -7.84 7.56
C MET A 27 -7.33 -7.15 8.92
N VAL A 28 -7.46 -7.96 9.96
CA VAL A 28 -7.58 -7.49 11.34
C VAL A 28 -6.20 -7.52 12.03
N CYS A 29 -5.42 -6.46 11.82
CA CYS A 29 -4.12 -6.29 12.49
C CYS A 29 -4.26 -5.49 13.80
N LYS A 30 -3.66 -5.98 14.89
CA LYS A 30 -3.63 -5.28 16.19
C LYS A 30 -2.33 -4.51 16.44
N GLY A 31 -1.50 -4.34 15.40
CA GLY A 31 -0.30 -3.51 15.46
C GLY A 31 -0.64 -2.09 15.90
N SER A 32 0.16 -1.52 16.79
CA SER A 32 -0.15 -0.21 17.37
C SER A 32 1.09 0.60 17.69
N LEU A 33 0.91 1.91 17.64
CA LEU A 33 1.95 2.91 17.82
C LEU A 33 1.44 3.97 18.78
N LYS A 34 2.32 4.56 19.59
CA LYS A 34 2.02 5.77 20.36
C LYS A 34 3.03 6.86 20.06
N ARG A 35 2.58 8.12 20.07
CA ARG A 35 3.42 9.30 19.99
C ARG A 35 3.42 10.01 21.34
N THR A 36 4.59 10.10 21.98
CA THR A 36 4.75 10.80 23.26
C THR A 36 4.62 12.32 23.09
N ASN A 37 4.56 13.04 24.21
CA ASN A 37 4.48 14.51 24.21
C ASN A 37 5.69 15.14 23.52
N ASP A 38 6.85 14.50 23.65
CA ASP A 38 8.11 14.93 23.05
C ASP A 38 8.21 14.57 21.56
N GLY A 39 7.16 13.98 20.98
CA GLY A 39 7.09 13.61 19.57
C GLY A 39 7.64 12.22 19.23
N THR A 40 8.26 11.52 20.18
CA THR A 40 8.83 10.18 19.98
C THR A 40 7.75 9.16 19.64
N LEU A 41 8.01 8.34 18.61
CA LEU A 41 7.14 7.25 18.18
C LEU A 41 7.61 5.93 18.78
N ILE A 42 6.71 5.24 19.46
CA ILE A 42 7.00 3.97 20.15
C ILE A 42 6.01 2.92 19.66
N GLU A 43 6.54 1.81 19.15
CA GLU A 43 5.74 0.64 18.78
C GLU A 43 5.28 -0.08 20.05
N CYS A 44 3.96 -0.26 20.16
CA CYS A 44 3.33 -0.88 21.33
C CYS A 44 2.99 -2.35 21.07
N LYS A 45 2.54 -2.67 19.86
CA LYS A 45 2.22 -4.04 19.43
C LYS A 45 2.75 -4.26 18.03
N ARG A 46 3.37 -5.42 17.83
CA ARG A 46 3.89 -5.86 16.53
C ARG A 46 2.77 -6.14 15.53
N HIS A 47 3.11 -5.96 14.26
CA HIS A 47 2.27 -6.36 13.15
C HIS A 47 2.30 -7.87 12.94
N ILE A 48 1.23 -8.39 12.33
CA ILE A 48 1.08 -9.80 11.91
C ILE A 48 1.18 -9.95 10.39
N HIS A 49 1.67 -8.91 9.73
CA HIS A 49 1.87 -8.84 8.30
C HIS A 49 3.12 -8.03 8.03
N ASP A 50 3.66 -8.20 6.84
CA ASP A 50 4.80 -7.43 6.38
C ASP A 50 4.41 -5.98 6.10
N ALA A 51 5.40 -5.10 6.17
CA ALA A 51 5.24 -3.69 5.81
C ALA A 51 4.73 -3.58 4.37
N TYR A 52 3.79 -2.66 4.14
CA TYR A 52 3.34 -2.36 2.80
C TYR A 52 4.46 -1.60 2.09
N VAL A 53 5.22 -2.28 1.25
CA VAL A 53 6.22 -1.62 0.42
C VAL A 53 5.44 -0.97 -0.72
N ASP A 54 5.38 0.36 -0.72
CA ASP A 54 4.66 1.19 -1.71
C ASP A 54 5.29 1.15 -3.13
N VAL A 55 6.02 0.08 -3.45
CA VAL A 55 6.56 -0.16 -4.79
C VAL A 55 5.43 -0.52 -5.76
N ASP A 56 4.30 -1.01 -5.23
CA ASP A 56 3.30 -1.68 -6.03
C ASP A 56 2.19 -0.74 -6.52
N ASP A 57 1.71 0.23 -5.73
CA ASP A 57 0.52 0.99 -6.12
C ASP A 57 0.81 1.97 -7.28
N ARG A 58 1.96 2.64 -7.28
CA ARG A 58 2.35 3.53 -8.39
C ARG A 58 2.76 2.74 -9.64
N LEU A 59 3.43 1.60 -9.47
CA LEU A 59 3.77 0.72 -10.59
C LEU A 59 2.52 0.10 -11.22
N LYS A 60 1.59 -0.39 -10.41
CA LYS A 60 0.26 -0.86 -10.85
C LYS A 60 -0.52 0.23 -11.55
N TYR A 61 -0.51 1.45 -11.01
CA TYR A 61 -1.17 2.59 -11.63
C TYR A 61 -0.55 2.88 -13.01
N ASN A 62 0.77 3.01 -13.09
CA ASN A 62 1.48 3.27 -14.35
C ASN A 62 1.25 2.14 -15.36
N PHE A 63 1.29 0.88 -14.93
CA PHE A 63 1.00 -0.26 -15.78
C PHE A 63 -0.43 -0.22 -16.32
N ARG A 64 -1.42 0.12 -15.49
CA ARG A 64 -2.81 0.31 -15.94
C ARG A 64 -2.96 1.45 -16.93
N GLN A 65 -2.28 2.59 -16.71
CA GLN A 65 -2.29 3.69 -17.67
C GLN A 65 -1.69 3.27 -19.00
N HIS A 66 -0.57 2.56 -18.99
CA HIS A 66 0.07 2.03 -20.19
C HIS A 66 -0.86 1.09 -20.98
N LEU A 67 -1.58 0.19 -20.30
CA LEU A 67 -2.56 -0.69 -20.96
C LEU A 67 -3.72 0.09 -21.60
N LEU A 68 -4.20 1.14 -20.95
CA LEU A 68 -5.26 2.01 -21.49
C LEU A 68 -4.78 2.76 -22.73
N GLU A 69 -3.60 3.37 -22.68
CA GLU A 69 -2.98 4.05 -23.83
C GLU A 69 -2.77 3.09 -25.00
N ARG A 70 -2.30 1.86 -24.72
CA ARG A 70 -2.14 0.84 -25.75
C ARG A 70 -3.49 0.49 -26.36
N SER A 71 -4.53 0.27 -25.55
CA SER A 71 -5.85 -0.12 -26.04
C SER A 71 -6.49 0.89 -27.01
N THR A 72 -6.18 2.17 -26.89
CA THR A 72 -6.73 3.22 -27.77
C THR A 72 -5.94 3.42 -29.05
N SER A 73 -4.65 3.05 -29.06
CA SER A 73 -3.73 3.19 -30.18
C SER A 73 -3.43 1.87 -30.90
N GLU A 74 -3.90 0.75 -30.35
CA GLU A 74 -3.66 -0.59 -30.88
C GLU A 74 -4.36 -0.78 -32.23
N THR A 75 -3.56 -1.01 -33.26
CA THR A 75 -4.02 -1.32 -34.62
C THR A 75 -3.53 -2.69 -35.09
N THR A 76 -2.76 -3.38 -34.25
CA THR A 76 -2.24 -4.72 -34.53
C THR A 76 -3.39 -5.72 -34.61
N ASN A 77 -3.33 -6.62 -35.59
CA ASN A 77 -4.32 -7.68 -35.71
C ASN A 77 -4.26 -8.59 -34.49
N LEU A 78 -5.43 -8.92 -33.91
CA LEU A 78 -5.55 -9.79 -32.73
C LEU A 78 -4.77 -11.11 -32.87
N ARG A 79 -4.74 -11.71 -34.07
CA ARG A 79 -4.00 -12.95 -34.31
C ARG A 79 -2.51 -12.79 -34.05
N ASN A 80 -1.92 -11.67 -34.47
CA ASN A 80 -0.50 -11.41 -34.27
C ASN A 80 -0.19 -11.20 -32.79
N ILE A 81 -1.08 -10.53 -32.04
CA ILE A 81 -0.95 -10.36 -30.59
C ILE A 81 -0.92 -11.73 -29.89
N TYR A 82 -1.84 -12.64 -30.26
CA TYR A 82 -1.86 -13.98 -29.69
C TYR A 82 -0.62 -14.81 -30.07
N ASP A 83 -0.15 -14.70 -31.32
CA ASP A 83 1.05 -15.40 -31.77
C ASP A 83 2.31 -14.93 -31.01
N GLU A 84 2.41 -13.64 -30.67
CA GLU A 84 3.51 -13.10 -29.84
C GLU A 84 3.43 -13.56 -28.37
N GLU A 85 2.23 -13.63 -27.79
CA GLU A 85 2.04 -14.03 -26.39
C GLU A 85 2.17 -15.54 -26.17
N VAL A 86 1.86 -16.37 -27.18
CA VAL A 86 2.01 -17.83 -27.14
C VAL A 86 3.47 -18.29 -27.01
N ILE A 87 4.42 -17.47 -27.47
CA ILE A 87 5.86 -17.81 -27.49
C ILE A 87 6.55 -17.40 -26.17
N ARG A 88 5.86 -16.71 -25.26
CA ARG A 88 6.37 -16.29 -23.94
C ARG A 88 6.14 -17.33 -22.84
#